data_AF-A0A351SWM6-F1
#
_entry.id   AF-A0A351SWM6-F1
#
_cell.length_a   1.000
_cell.length_b   1.000
_cell.length_c   1.000
_cell.angle_alpha   90.00
_cell.angle_beta   90.00
_cell.angle_gamma   90.00
#
_symmetry.space_group_name_H-M   'P 1'
#
loop_
_entity.id
_entity.type
_entity.pdbx_description
1 polymer ?
#
loop_
_entity_poly.entity_id
_entity_poly.type
_entity_poly.pdbx_seq_one_letter_code
_entity_poly.pdbx_strand_id
1 'polypeptide(L)'
;MGTIRLFKVWLLIGLMVLSRGSIAYAQTNTFPDSGNVGIGTTNPNATTEIAKSVTGFSSTSHLVLYNSHETDGDYSGILFGNRSVPGNRGKSWFGTARTGDNGVGDFVFLQDSAADDAGIATTDEVMRIKS
;
A
#
# COMPACT_ATOMS: atom_id res chain seq x y z
N MET A 1 58.94 -6.54 -17.53
CA MET A 1 57.99 -5.52 -17.01
C MET A 1 56.62 -5.51 -17.71
N GLY A 2 56.42 -6.15 -18.87
CA GLY A 2 55.13 -6.17 -19.60
C GLY A 2 54.11 -7.23 -19.16
N THR A 3 54.55 -8.40 -18.67
CA THR A 3 53.68 -9.55 -18.33
C THR A 3 52.81 -9.33 -17.08
N ILE A 4 53.33 -8.60 -16.08
CA ILE A 4 52.59 -8.25 -14.85
C ILE A 4 51.44 -7.28 -15.12
N ARG A 5 51.56 -6.41 -16.14
CA ARG A 5 50.50 -5.46 -16.51
C ARG A 5 49.35 -6.16 -17.23
N LEU A 6 49.64 -7.12 -18.10
CA LEU A 6 48.64 -7.92 -18.81
C LEU A 6 47.84 -8.81 -17.84
N PHE A 7 48.49 -9.48 -16.88
CA PHE A 7 47.80 -10.35 -15.91
C PHE A 7 46.80 -9.58 -15.04
N LYS A 8 47.15 -8.36 -14.60
CA LYS A 8 46.25 -7.49 -13.82
C LYS A 8 45.02 -7.05 -14.62
N VAL A 9 45.17 -6.80 -15.91
CA VAL A 9 44.05 -6.41 -16.80
C VAL A 9 43.08 -7.58 -16.98
N TRP A 10 43.59 -8.80 -17.20
CA TRP A 10 42.75 -9.99 -17.31
C TRP A 10 42.06 -10.36 -15.99
N LEU A 11 42.73 -10.17 -14.86
CA LEU A 11 42.14 -10.37 -13.53
C LEU A 11 41.01 -9.37 -13.25
N LEU A 12 41.19 -8.09 -13.63
CA LEU A 12 40.17 -7.05 -13.48
C LEU A 12 38.95 -7.29 -14.38
N ILE A 13 39.16 -7.71 -15.63
CA ILE A 13 38.07 -8.07 -16.54
C ILE A 13 37.32 -9.30 -16.03
N GLY A 14 38.05 -10.32 -15.54
CA GLY A 14 37.46 -11.51 -14.91
C GLY A 14 36.62 -11.17 -13.68
N LEU A 15 37.07 -10.25 -12.83
CA LEU A 15 36.28 -9.76 -11.68
C LEU A 15 35.02 -8.97 -12.10
N MET A 16 35.09 -8.17 -13.17
CA MET A 16 33.94 -7.40 -13.67
C MET A 16 32.86 -8.28 -14.32
N VAL A 17 33.21 -9.44 -14.87
CA VAL A 17 32.24 -10.39 -15.44
C VAL A 17 31.53 -11.19 -14.34
N LEU A 18 32.16 -11.37 -13.18
CA LEU A 18 31.63 -12.11 -12.03
C LEU A 18 30.80 -11.28 -11.05
N SER A 19 30.77 -9.95 -11.18
CA SER A 19 30.07 -9.06 -10.25
C SER A 19 28.61 -8.75 -10.63
N ARG A 20 27.97 -9.58 -11.46
CA ARG A 20 26.54 -9.42 -11.74
C ARG A 20 25.74 -9.75 -10.48
N GLY A 21 25.47 -8.70 -9.70
CA GLY A 21 24.74 -8.76 -8.44
C GLY A 21 23.44 -9.54 -8.63
N SER A 22 23.20 -10.49 -7.73
CA SER A 22 21.91 -11.15 -7.61
C SER A 22 20.88 -10.09 -7.23
N ILE A 23 20.12 -9.59 -8.21
CA ILE A 23 18.96 -8.75 -7.92
C ILE A 23 17.87 -9.71 -7.44
N ALA A 24 17.87 -9.98 -6.13
CA ALA A 24 16.74 -10.61 -5.49
C ALA A 24 15.59 -9.60 -5.53
N TYR A 25 14.76 -9.67 -6.58
CA TYR A 25 13.51 -8.94 -6.59
C TYR A 25 12.58 -9.60 -5.55
N ALA A 26 12.57 -9.05 -4.33
CA ALA A 26 11.55 -9.39 -3.34
C ALA A 26 10.13 -9.01 -3.82
N GLN A 27 10.05 -8.20 -4.88
CA GLN A 27 8.84 -7.80 -5.56
C GLN A 27 8.64 -8.65 -6.82
N THR A 28 7.59 -9.47 -6.83
CA THR A 28 7.14 -10.20 -8.04
C THR A 28 6.35 -9.30 -9.00
N ASN A 29 5.82 -8.17 -8.52
CA ASN A 29 5.02 -7.26 -9.33
C ASN A 29 5.91 -6.46 -10.29
N THR A 30 5.66 -6.51 -11.59
CA THR A 30 6.28 -5.61 -12.56
C THR A 30 5.41 -4.36 -12.73
N PHE A 31 5.96 -3.18 -12.44
CA PHE A 31 5.33 -1.90 -12.79
C PHE A 31 6.03 -1.28 -13.99
N PRO A 32 5.32 -0.56 -14.86
CA PRO A 32 5.98 0.26 -15.88
C PRO A 32 6.83 1.34 -15.20
N ASP A 33 7.87 1.79 -15.89
CA ASP A 33 8.77 2.86 -15.42
C ASP A 33 8.10 4.24 -15.32
N SER A 34 6.90 4.36 -15.92
CA SER A 34 6.10 5.57 -15.99
C SER A 34 4.62 5.24 -16.20
N GLY A 35 3.74 6.22 -15.95
CA GLY A 35 2.29 6.07 -16.10
C GLY A 35 1.57 5.62 -14.83
N ASN A 36 0.33 5.18 -15.01
CA ASN A 36 -0.60 4.79 -13.96
C ASN A 36 -0.43 3.31 -13.56
N VAL A 37 -0.77 2.96 -12.33
CA VAL A 37 -0.73 1.58 -11.81
C VAL A 37 -2.08 0.89 -12.03
N GLY A 38 -2.13 -0.06 -12.95
CA GLY A 38 -3.28 -0.94 -13.13
C GLY A 38 -3.11 -2.27 -12.37
N ILE A 39 -4.09 -2.63 -11.55
CA ILE A 39 -4.20 -3.96 -10.94
C ILE A 39 -5.40 -4.67 -11.59
N GLY A 40 -5.11 -5.59 -12.51
CA GLY A 40 -6.13 -6.29 -13.30
C GLY A 40 -6.65 -5.52 -14.53
N THR A 41 -6.02 -4.38 -14.88
CA THR A 41 -6.25 -3.63 -16.13
C THR A 41 -4.93 -3.17 -16.74
N THR A 42 -4.84 -3.14 -18.07
CA THR A 42 -3.66 -2.65 -18.82
C THR A 42 -3.77 -1.18 -19.22
N ASN A 43 -4.96 -0.57 -19.09
CA ASN A 43 -5.24 0.79 -19.52
C ASN A 43 -5.97 1.59 -18.41
N PRO A 44 -5.32 1.81 -17.26
CA PRO A 44 -5.91 2.54 -16.14
C PRO A 44 -6.19 4.02 -16.44
N ASN A 45 -7.36 4.51 -16.04
CA ASN A 45 -7.82 5.90 -16.20
C ASN A 45 -7.38 6.82 -15.05
N ALA A 46 -7.09 6.25 -13.89
CA ALA A 46 -6.62 6.95 -12.70
C ALA A 46 -5.19 6.51 -12.34
N THR A 47 -4.51 7.29 -11.49
CA THR A 47 -3.14 6.99 -11.03
C THR A 47 -2.99 5.57 -10.47
N THR A 48 -4.05 5.07 -9.82
CA THR A 48 -4.21 3.66 -9.47
C THR A 48 -5.62 3.21 -9.83
N GLU A 49 -5.76 2.12 -10.57
CA GLU A 49 -7.04 1.49 -10.88
C GLU A 49 -6.99 0.00 -10.55
N ILE A 50 -7.94 -0.47 -9.74
CA ILE A 50 -8.14 -1.89 -9.43
C ILE A 50 -9.40 -2.34 -10.14
N ALA A 51 -9.26 -3.23 -11.12
CA ALA A 51 -10.36 -3.69 -11.94
C ALA A 51 -10.31 -5.21 -12.07
N LYS A 52 -11.46 -5.86 -11.92
CA LYS A 52 -11.63 -7.30 -12.17
C LYS A 52 -13.06 -7.57 -12.60
N SER A 53 -13.22 -8.25 -13.73
CA SER A 53 -14.54 -8.68 -14.21
C SER A 53 -14.96 -9.96 -13.47
N VAL A 54 -16.09 -9.90 -12.77
CA VAL A 54 -16.70 -11.05 -12.08
C VAL A 54 -18.22 -11.00 -12.23
N THR A 55 -18.84 -12.17 -12.35
CA THR A 55 -20.30 -12.32 -12.23
C THR A 55 -20.71 -12.36 -10.77
N GLY A 56 -21.66 -11.51 -10.37
CA GLY A 56 -22.15 -11.44 -8.99
C GLY A 56 -21.21 -10.71 -8.04
N PHE A 57 -21.19 -11.11 -6.76
CA PHE A 57 -20.34 -10.54 -5.72
C PHE A 57 -19.10 -11.40 -5.45
N SER A 58 -17.95 -10.76 -5.32
CA SER A 58 -16.69 -11.39 -4.90
C SER A 58 -15.95 -10.48 -3.94
N SER A 59 -15.80 -10.91 -2.69
CA SER A 59 -15.11 -10.13 -1.63
C SER A 59 -13.66 -9.76 -1.97
N THR A 60 -13.01 -10.51 -2.86
CA THR A 60 -11.61 -10.32 -3.27
C THR A 60 -11.43 -9.79 -4.69
N SER A 61 -12.48 -9.28 -5.33
CA SER A 61 -12.39 -8.69 -6.68
C SER A 61 -12.32 -7.16 -6.67
N HIS A 62 -12.08 -6.60 -5.49
CA HIS A 62 -11.99 -5.17 -5.20
C HIS A 62 -10.74 -4.90 -4.34
N LEU A 63 -10.69 -3.72 -3.72
CA LEU A 63 -9.71 -3.41 -2.69
C LEU A 63 -10.01 -4.19 -1.40
N VAL A 64 -9.04 -4.96 -0.91
CA VAL A 64 -9.12 -5.65 0.39
C VAL A 64 -8.19 -4.94 1.37
N LEU A 65 -8.77 -4.39 2.43
CA LEU A 65 -8.05 -3.82 3.57
C LEU A 65 -8.51 -4.59 4.81
N TYR A 66 -7.55 -5.15 5.56
CA TYR A 66 -7.84 -5.80 6.82
C TYR A 66 -6.69 -5.54 7.79
N ASN A 67 -7.03 -5.48 9.08
CA ASN A 67 -6.06 -5.47 10.16
C ASN A 67 -6.05 -6.89 10.75
N SER A 68 -4.89 -7.55 10.75
CA SER A 68 -4.73 -8.90 11.29
C SER A 68 -4.53 -8.91 12.81
N HIS A 69 -4.55 -7.75 13.44
CA HIS A 69 -4.65 -7.64 14.89
C HIS A 69 -6.08 -8.06 15.27
N GLU A 70 -6.19 -9.09 16.11
CA GLU A 70 -7.46 -9.77 16.42
C GLU A 70 -8.05 -9.23 17.74
N THR A 71 -8.02 -7.91 17.96
CA THR A 71 -8.51 -7.28 19.21
C THR A 71 -9.70 -6.37 18.92
N ASP A 72 -10.73 -6.42 19.77
CA ASP A 72 -11.88 -5.53 19.64
C ASP A 72 -11.44 -4.06 19.76
N GLY A 73 -11.99 -3.21 18.89
CA GLY A 73 -11.54 -1.84 18.72
C GLY A 73 -10.45 -1.66 17.65
N ASP A 74 -10.01 -2.72 16.97
CA ASP A 74 -9.12 -2.61 15.81
C ASP A 74 -9.84 -2.03 14.58
N TYR A 75 -9.17 -1.13 13.86
CA TYR A 75 -9.71 -0.47 12.67
C TYR A 75 -9.00 -0.92 11.38
N SER A 76 -9.73 -0.93 10.26
CA SER A 76 -9.17 -1.03 8.90
C SER A 76 -9.99 -0.20 7.92
N GLY A 77 -9.34 0.58 7.05
CA GLY A 77 -10.07 1.50 6.18
C GLY A 77 -9.20 2.48 5.39
N ILE A 78 -9.84 3.51 4.84
CA ILE A 78 -9.23 4.47 3.92
C ILE A 78 -9.25 5.87 4.53
N LEU A 79 -8.06 6.48 4.57
CA LEU A 79 -7.81 7.82 5.07
C LEU A 79 -7.78 8.85 3.94
N PHE A 80 -8.44 9.99 4.12
CA PHE A 80 -8.47 11.11 3.18
C PHE A 80 -7.97 12.39 3.85
N GLY A 81 -7.05 13.09 3.19
CA GLY A 81 -6.46 14.34 3.65
C GLY A 81 -6.23 15.31 2.49
N ASN A 82 -6.34 16.60 2.76
CA ASN A 82 -6.20 17.69 1.79
C ASN A 82 -5.04 18.64 2.11
N ARG A 83 -4.20 18.30 3.09
CA ARG A 83 -3.06 19.12 3.55
C ARG A 83 -1.81 18.27 3.75
N SER A 84 -0.66 18.78 3.33
CA SER A 84 0.64 18.12 3.50
C SER A 84 1.31 18.58 4.80
N VAL A 85 1.08 17.85 5.89
CA VAL A 85 1.76 17.99 7.18
C VAL A 85 2.56 16.71 7.52
N PRO A 86 3.56 16.75 8.42
CA PRO A 86 4.17 15.53 8.97
C PRO A 86 3.15 14.69 9.75
N GLY A 87 3.21 13.36 9.65
CA GLY A 87 2.35 12.45 10.44
C GLY A 87 1.00 12.11 9.79
N ASN A 88 -0.02 11.89 10.63
CA ASN A 88 -1.39 11.58 10.17
C ASN A 88 -2.00 12.79 9.47
N ARG A 89 -2.17 12.70 8.14
CA ARG A 89 -2.63 13.80 7.29
C ARG A 89 -4.14 13.84 7.07
N GLY A 90 -4.86 12.80 7.51
CA GLY A 90 -6.26 12.68 7.17
C GLY A 90 -7.15 13.41 8.16
N LYS A 91 -8.12 14.13 7.61
CA LYS A 91 -9.24 14.76 8.35
C LYS A 91 -10.55 14.01 8.14
N SER A 92 -10.56 12.97 7.30
CA SER A 92 -11.72 12.12 7.07
C SER A 92 -11.28 10.68 6.82
N TRP A 93 -12.07 9.73 7.32
CA TRP A 93 -11.81 8.31 7.13
C TRP A 93 -13.12 7.53 7.19
N PHE A 94 -13.14 6.40 6.49
CA PHE A 94 -14.16 5.39 6.70
C PHE A 94 -13.54 3.99 6.64
N GLY A 95 -14.22 3.04 7.28
CA GLY A 95 -13.78 1.65 7.31
C GLY A 95 -14.55 0.84 8.33
N THR A 96 -13.92 -0.21 8.85
CA THR A 96 -14.51 -1.13 9.82
C THR A 96 -13.82 -1.01 11.18
N ALA A 97 -14.58 -1.15 12.26
CA ALA A 97 -14.08 -1.30 13.62
C ALA A 97 -14.50 -2.67 14.16
N ARG A 98 -13.55 -3.52 14.54
CA ARG A 98 -13.82 -4.86 15.07
C ARG A 98 -14.59 -4.75 16.40
N THR A 99 -15.65 -5.54 16.55
CA THR A 99 -16.52 -5.58 17.74
C THR A 99 -16.68 -6.99 18.33
N GLY A 100 -16.04 -7.99 17.73
CA GLY A 100 -16.00 -9.35 18.27
C GLY A 100 -15.18 -10.30 17.40
N ASP A 101 -15.27 -11.58 17.73
CA ASP A 101 -14.57 -12.66 17.05
C ASP A 101 -14.92 -12.81 15.56
N ASN A 102 -14.08 -13.54 14.83
CA ASN A 102 -14.29 -13.89 13.42
C ASN A 102 -14.40 -12.69 12.47
N GLY A 103 -13.79 -11.55 12.82
CA GLY A 103 -13.79 -10.35 11.98
C GLY A 103 -15.13 -9.62 11.95
N VAL A 104 -16.02 -9.88 12.92
CA VAL A 104 -17.25 -9.09 13.12
C VAL A 104 -16.86 -7.65 13.49
N GLY A 105 -17.52 -6.68 12.87
CA GLY A 105 -17.24 -5.28 13.11
C GLY A 105 -18.31 -4.35 12.56
N ASP A 106 -18.33 -3.14 13.12
CA ASP A 106 -19.19 -2.06 12.69
C ASP A 106 -18.54 -1.29 11.53
N PHE A 107 -19.36 -0.70 10.66
CA PHE A 107 -18.88 0.26 9.68
C PHE A 107 -18.88 1.67 10.28
N VAL A 108 -17.77 2.39 10.20
CA VAL A 108 -17.53 3.64 10.94
C VAL A 108 -17.05 4.75 10.01
N PHE A 109 -17.53 5.97 10.26
CA PHE A 109 -17.09 7.20 9.61
C PHE A 109 -16.51 8.16 10.65
N LEU A 110 -15.29 8.62 10.41
CA LEU A 110 -14.59 9.60 11.25
C LEU A 110 -14.40 10.90 10.45
N GLN A 111 -14.70 12.04 11.06
CA GLN A 111 -14.48 13.35 10.46
C GLN A 111 -14.01 14.37 11.50
N ASP A 112 -12.79 14.85 11.33
CA ASP A 112 -12.20 15.90 12.15
C ASP A 112 -12.45 17.27 11.49
N SER A 113 -13.20 18.12 12.20
CA SER A 113 -13.49 19.49 11.79
C SER A 113 -12.63 20.56 12.47
N ALA A 114 -11.70 20.18 13.35
CA ALA A 114 -10.81 21.11 14.00
C ALA A 114 -9.89 21.79 12.98
N ALA A 115 -9.79 23.11 13.09
CA ALA A 115 -8.95 23.94 12.22
C ALA A 115 -7.49 23.93 12.70
N ASP A 116 -6.89 22.75 12.73
CA ASP A 116 -5.53 22.50 13.19
C ASP A 116 -4.82 21.45 12.33
N ASP A 117 -3.60 21.09 12.74
CA ASP A 117 -2.76 20.12 12.06
C ASP A 117 -2.87 18.72 12.68
N ALA A 118 -3.81 18.50 13.62
CA ALA A 118 -4.07 17.18 14.17
C ALA A 118 -4.71 16.29 13.10
N GLY A 119 -4.36 15.01 13.06
CA GLY A 119 -5.09 14.04 12.23
C GLY A 119 -6.32 13.53 12.97
N ILE A 120 -7.24 12.87 12.24
CA ILE A 120 -8.39 12.21 12.85
C ILE A 120 -8.02 11.31 14.03
N ALA A 121 -8.91 11.23 15.01
CA ALA A 121 -8.90 10.33 16.14
C ALA A 121 -10.22 9.54 16.21
N THR A 122 -10.26 8.50 17.05
CA THR A 122 -11.47 7.71 17.29
C THR A 122 -12.59 8.53 17.96
N THR A 123 -12.25 9.66 18.58
CA THR A 123 -13.22 10.63 19.13
C THR A 123 -13.97 11.41 18.06
N ASP A 124 -13.51 11.38 16.81
CA ASP A 124 -14.12 12.10 15.69
C ASP A 124 -15.19 11.28 14.96
N GLU A 125 -15.72 10.23 15.62
CA GLU A 125 -16.78 9.40 15.07
C GLU A 125 -18.07 10.21 14.87
N VAL A 126 -18.52 10.26 13.61
CA VAL A 126 -19.75 10.98 13.23
C VAL A 126 -20.88 10.02 12.84
N MET A 127 -20.57 8.77 12.49
CA MET A 127 -21.57 7.76 12.14
C MET A 127 -21.01 6.34 12.33
N ARG A 128 -21.85 5.45 12.85
CA ARG A 128 -21.58 4.02 12.99
C ARG A 128 -22.80 3.20 12.59
N ILE A 129 -22.59 2.26 11.69
CA ILE A 129 -23.57 1.24 11.29
C ILE A 129 -23.16 -0.06 11.97
N LYS A 130 -24.00 -0.56 12.85
CA LYS A 130 -23.73 -1.79 13.59
C LYS A 130 -24.08 -3.02 12.77
N SER A 131 -23.26 -4.06 12.88
CA SER A 131 -23.55 -5.39 12.32
C SER A 131 -24.73 -6.06 13.02
#